data_AF-A0A1E5G818-F1
#
_entry.id   AF-A0A1E5G818-F1
#
_cell.length_a   1.000
_cell.length_b   1.000
_cell.length_c   1.000
_cell.angle_alpha   90.00
_cell.angle_beta   90.00
_cell.angle_gamma   90.00
#
_symmetry.space_group_name_H-M   'P 1'
#
loop_
_entity.id
_entity.type
_entity.pdbx_description
1 polymer ?
#
loop_
_entity_poly.entity_id
_entity_poly.type
_entity_poly.pdbx_seq_one_letter_code
_entity_poly.pdbx_strand_id
1 'polypeptide(L)'
;MVREKKYIFSRGIAFYPEKEMLLLKKQAEQGWHFRKINRWGFLVFEKGQPEKKNFSVDFFDGSSDELSEYLVIYKQAGWENIGSHKKKYYFFKADCTTPTIYSDPESYWLRMKKEWLWLLKCYLIYFPLGVACLGLLILTKATKNPLLANVAVRVILTFFGMFFAALPLGVVVSVLFSLVIYKDRINYYNQPERFAHRQKVLRDSLFLGGIGFFLGIIISLISGYSFF
;
A
#
# COMPACT_ATOMS: atom_id res chain seq x y z
N MET A 1 21.12 -16.76 20.87
CA MET A 1 20.44 -15.66 21.58
C MET A 1 19.18 -15.28 20.80
N VAL A 2 17.98 -15.54 21.35
CA VAL A 2 16.73 -15.13 20.68
C VAL A 2 16.59 -13.63 20.88
N ARG A 3 16.73 -12.84 19.81
CA ARG A 3 16.47 -11.40 19.87
C ARG A 3 14.97 -11.18 20.02
N GLU A 4 14.58 -10.39 21.01
CA GLU A 4 13.18 -10.02 21.24
C GLU A 4 12.61 -9.32 20.00
N LYS A 5 11.40 -9.73 19.59
CA LYS A 5 10.73 -9.23 18.38
C LYS A 5 9.46 -8.48 18.73
N LYS A 6 9.23 -7.38 18.00
CA LYS A 6 7.99 -6.61 18.05
C LYS A 6 7.36 -6.54 16.67
N TYR A 7 6.03 -6.65 16.63
CA TYR A 7 5.24 -6.63 15.41
C TYR A 7 4.27 -5.46 15.45
N ILE A 8 4.29 -4.62 14.43
CA ILE A 8 3.36 -3.50 14.30
C ILE A 8 2.76 -3.55 12.90
N PHE A 9 1.45 -3.43 12.81
CA PHE A 9 0.78 -3.38 11.51
C PHE A 9 1.21 -2.13 10.73
N SER A 10 1.57 -2.30 9.45
CA SER A 10 1.96 -1.18 8.57
C SER A 10 0.82 -0.17 8.47
N ARG A 11 1.18 1.12 8.34
CA ARG A 11 0.20 2.18 8.13
C ARG A 11 -0.21 2.33 6.66
N GLY A 12 0.38 1.52 5.77
CA GLY A 12 0.13 1.54 4.34
C GLY A 12 1.19 2.37 3.61
N ILE A 13 2.34 1.74 3.32
CA ILE A 13 3.52 2.39 2.74
C ILE A 13 3.21 3.18 1.46
N ALA A 14 2.24 2.70 0.66
CA ALA A 14 1.94 3.30 -0.62
C ALA A 14 1.23 4.66 -0.56
N PHE A 15 0.41 4.87 0.47
CA PHE A 15 -0.40 6.09 0.62
C PHE A 15 -0.01 6.89 1.87
N TYR A 16 0.64 6.25 2.84
CA TYR A 16 1.04 6.82 4.12
C TYR A 16 2.53 6.55 4.46
N PRO A 17 3.48 6.70 3.53
CA PRO A 17 4.89 6.46 3.82
C PRO A 17 5.42 7.41 4.90
N GLU A 18 4.94 8.65 4.99
CA GLU A 18 5.37 9.59 6.03
C GLU A 18 4.95 9.13 7.44
N LYS A 19 3.72 8.60 7.59
CA LYS A 19 3.30 7.93 8.83
C LYS A 19 4.13 6.69 9.15
N GLU A 20 4.52 5.93 8.13
CA GLU A 20 5.41 4.78 8.29
C GLU A 20 6.78 5.23 8.80
N MET A 21 7.40 6.24 8.18
CA MET A 21 8.68 6.83 8.61
C MET A 21 8.63 7.33 10.05
N LEU A 22 7.56 8.04 10.42
CA LEU A 22 7.36 8.53 11.80
C LEU A 22 7.23 7.38 12.80
N LEU A 23 6.57 6.28 12.41
CA LEU A 23 6.49 5.09 13.24
C LEU A 23 7.88 4.46 13.42
N LEU A 24 8.67 4.32 12.35
CA LEU A 24 10.03 3.79 12.41
C LEU A 24 10.91 4.64 13.34
N LYS A 25 10.86 5.97 13.21
CA LYS A 25 11.58 6.91 14.08
C LYS A 25 11.24 6.70 15.56
N LYS A 26 9.94 6.68 15.90
CA LYS A 26 9.47 6.46 17.28
C LYS A 26 9.88 5.09 17.83
N GLN A 27 9.93 4.06 16.98
CA GLN A 27 10.38 2.73 17.40
C GLN A 27 11.89 2.71 17.65
N ALA A 28 12.68 3.32 16.77
CA ALA A 28 14.13 3.41 16.91
C ALA A 28 14.54 4.15 18.19
N GLU A 29 13.85 5.24 18.53
CA GLU A 29 14.03 5.99 19.78
C GLU A 29 13.72 5.16 21.05
N GLN A 30 12.92 4.09 20.92
CA GLN A 30 12.59 3.14 21.98
C GLN A 30 13.51 1.89 21.97
N GLY A 31 14.51 1.87 21.09
CA GLY A 31 15.41 0.73 20.89
C GLY A 31 14.79 -0.41 20.10
N TRP A 32 13.79 -0.15 19.28
CA TRP A 32 13.18 -1.12 18.36
C TRP A 32 13.63 -0.83 16.93
N HIS A 33 14.50 -1.68 16.40
CA HIS A 33 15.10 -1.53 15.08
C HIS A 33 14.32 -2.28 14.02
N PHE A 34 13.93 -1.57 12.96
CA PHE A 34 13.23 -2.18 11.83
C PHE A 34 14.08 -3.24 11.15
N ARG A 35 13.44 -4.37 10.78
CA ARG A 35 14.09 -5.46 10.06
C ARG A 35 13.48 -5.73 8.71
N LYS A 36 12.15 -5.82 8.64
CA LYS A 36 11.43 -6.15 7.41
C LYS A 36 9.94 -5.91 7.57
N ILE A 37 9.24 -6.00 6.44
CA ILE A 37 7.80 -6.18 6.40
C ILE A 37 7.52 -7.63 6.05
N ASN A 38 6.76 -8.33 6.90
CA ASN A 38 6.40 -9.71 6.66
C ASN A 38 5.28 -9.83 5.59
N ARG A 39 4.98 -11.07 5.19
CA ARG A 39 3.95 -11.35 4.15
C ARG A 39 2.55 -10.87 4.55
N TRP A 40 2.29 -10.70 5.83
CA TRP A 40 1.00 -10.30 6.39
C TRP A 40 0.88 -8.78 6.59
N GLY A 41 1.87 -7.99 6.17
CA GLY A 41 1.84 -6.53 6.27
C GLY A 41 2.26 -5.98 7.65
N PHE A 42 2.88 -6.80 8.50
CA PHE A 42 3.47 -6.31 9.75
C PHE A 42 4.92 -5.90 9.55
N LEU A 43 5.26 -4.73 10.05
CA LEU A 43 6.63 -4.34 10.34
C LEU A 43 7.16 -5.21 11.47
N VAL A 44 8.33 -5.80 11.25
CA VAL A 44 9.03 -6.63 12.22
C VAL A 44 10.22 -5.83 12.75
N PHE A 45 10.30 -5.70 14.06
CA PHE A 45 11.38 -5.03 14.76
C PHE A 45 12.16 -6.01 15.64
N GLU A 46 13.42 -5.69 15.89
CA GLU A 46 14.27 -6.36 16.88
C GLU A 46 14.73 -5.37 17.95
N LYS A 47 14.84 -5.86 19.19
CA LYS A 47 15.37 -5.06 20.29
C LYS A 47 16.86 -4.74 20.08
N GLY A 48 17.24 -3.50 20.33
CA GLY A 48 18.61 -3.03 20.40
C GLY A 48 18.69 -1.72 21.19
N GLN A 49 19.77 -0.96 21.00
CA GLN A 49 19.96 0.31 21.69
C GLN A 49 19.07 1.40 21.10
N PRO A 50 18.47 2.29 21.91
CA PRO A 50 17.80 3.49 21.43
C PRO A 50 18.69 4.32 20.50
N GLU A 51 18.15 4.75 19.36
CA GLU A 51 18.85 5.63 18.43
C GLU A 51 17.96 6.78 17.97
N LYS A 52 18.55 7.97 17.85
CA LYS A 52 17.91 9.15 17.25
C LYS A 52 18.39 9.26 15.81
N LYS A 53 17.57 8.84 14.86
CA LYS A 53 17.87 8.78 13.43
C LYS A 53 16.67 9.25 12.62
N ASN A 54 16.94 9.73 11.41
CA ASN A 54 15.90 10.00 10.41
C ASN A 54 15.65 8.76 9.56
N PHE A 55 14.41 8.60 9.12
CA PHE A 55 13.97 7.48 8.29
C PHE A 55 13.33 8.00 7.02
N SER A 56 13.53 7.28 5.93
CA SER A 56 12.88 7.57 4.67
C SER A 56 12.50 6.30 3.93
N VAL A 57 11.46 6.39 3.10
CA VAL A 57 11.01 5.30 2.24
C VAL A 57 10.89 5.80 0.82
N ASP A 58 11.67 5.20 -0.08
CA ASP A 58 11.63 5.51 -1.51
C ASP A 58 11.07 4.34 -2.33
N PHE A 59 10.56 4.65 -3.51
CA PHE A 59 9.99 3.71 -4.46
C PHE A 59 10.92 3.56 -5.67
N PHE A 60 11.55 2.40 -5.78
CA PHE A 60 12.43 2.04 -6.88
C PHE A 60 11.63 1.48 -8.06
N ASP A 61 11.68 2.15 -9.20
CA ASP A 61 11.03 1.69 -10.44
C ASP A 61 12.00 1.14 -11.50
N GLY A 62 13.29 1.06 -11.16
CA GLY A 62 14.32 0.56 -12.07
C GLY A 62 14.36 -0.97 -12.22
N SER A 63 15.31 -1.42 -13.04
CA SER A 63 15.63 -2.83 -13.26
C SER A 63 16.45 -3.42 -12.10
N SER A 64 16.63 -4.74 -12.06
CA SER A 64 17.52 -5.37 -11.07
C SER A 64 18.96 -4.89 -11.15
N ASP A 65 19.41 -4.53 -12.35
CA ASP A 65 20.81 -4.22 -12.63
C ASP A 65 21.15 -2.80 -12.15
N GLU A 66 20.17 -1.89 -12.23
CA GLU A 66 20.24 -0.51 -11.72
C GLU A 66 20.14 -0.43 -10.18
N LEU A 67 19.72 -1.51 -9.51
CA LEU A 67 19.51 -1.49 -8.05
C LEU A 67 20.81 -1.21 -7.29
N SER A 68 21.93 -1.74 -7.77
CA SER A 68 23.23 -1.56 -7.12
C SER A 68 23.64 -0.07 -7.12
N GLU A 69 23.54 0.58 -8.28
CA GLU A 69 23.79 2.00 -8.45
C GLU A 69 22.83 2.86 -7.61
N TYR A 70 21.54 2.54 -7.64
CA TYR A 70 20.52 3.20 -6.82
C TYR A 70 20.89 3.19 -5.32
N LEU A 71 21.31 2.04 -4.77
CA LEU A 71 21.70 1.94 -3.36
C LEU A 71 23.03 2.66 -3.06
N VAL A 72 23.96 2.70 -4.01
CA VAL A 72 25.23 3.44 -3.87
C VAL A 72 24.97 4.94 -3.77
N ILE A 73 24.08 5.50 -4.59
CA ILE A 73 23.70 6.92 -4.54
C ILE A 73 23.19 7.29 -3.14
N TYR A 74 22.29 6.47 -2.56
CA TYR A 74 21.80 6.69 -1.20
C TYR A 74 22.91 6.63 -0.15
N LYS A 75 23.78 5.62 -0.25
CA LYS A 75 24.90 5.46 0.68
C LYS A 75 25.84 6.66 0.65
N GLN A 76 26.14 7.19 -0.54
CA GLN A 76 26.97 8.39 -0.72
C GLN A 76 26.28 9.65 -0.15
N ALA A 77 24.96 9.72 -0.22
CA ALA A 77 24.16 10.78 0.40
C ALA A 77 23.97 10.61 1.92
N GLY A 78 24.62 9.63 2.56
CA GLY A 78 24.54 9.37 4.00
C GLY A 78 23.35 8.52 4.44
N TRP A 79 22.61 7.91 3.50
CA TRP A 79 21.48 7.04 3.77
C TRP A 79 21.86 5.56 3.72
N GLU A 80 21.72 4.87 4.85
CA GLU A 80 21.91 3.43 4.97
C GLU A 80 20.60 2.70 4.59
N ASN A 81 20.67 1.72 3.67
CA ASN A 81 19.53 0.84 3.42
C ASN A 81 19.36 -0.16 4.56
N ILE A 82 18.18 -0.18 5.18
CA ILE A 82 17.85 -1.05 6.32
C ILE A 82 16.85 -2.15 5.96
N GLY A 83 16.41 -2.22 4.71
CA GLY A 83 15.51 -3.25 4.23
C GLY A 83 14.73 -2.86 2.98
N SER A 84 13.98 -3.82 2.47
CA SER A 84 13.11 -3.63 1.32
C SER A 84 11.81 -4.41 1.43
N HIS A 85 10.79 -4.00 0.66
CA HIS A 85 9.53 -4.72 0.51
C HIS A 85 9.14 -4.79 -0.97
N LYS A 86 8.76 -5.99 -1.43
CA LYS A 86 8.39 -6.30 -2.83
C LYS A 86 9.45 -5.89 -3.87
N LYS A 87 10.72 -5.73 -3.47
CA LYS A 87 11.82 -5.19 -4.31
C LYS A 87 11.51 -3.81 -4.95
N LYS A 88 10.54 -3.09 -4.39
CA LYS A 88 10.08 -1.79 -4.88
C LYS A 88 10.21 -0.72 -3.80
N TYR A 89 9.87 -1.06 -2.57
CA TYR A 89 10.03 -0.17 -1.43
C TYR A 89 11.38 -0.38 -0.77
N TYR A 90 12.17 0.67 -0.63
CA TYR A 90 13.44 0.63 0.09
C TYR A 90 13.36 1.56 1.30
N PHE A 91 13.77 1.02 2.45
CA PHE A 91 13.76 1.71 3.73
C PHE A 91 15.18 2.19 4.01
N PHE A 92 15.30 3.45 4.36
CA PHE A 92 16.58 4.08 4.62
C PHE A 92 16.61 4.72 6.00
N LYS A 93 17.81 4.74 6.59
CA LYS A 93 18.10 5.38 7.86
C LYS A 93 19.32 6.29 7.70
N ALA A 94 19.30 7.45 8.35
CA ALA A 94 20.42 8.40 8.31
C ALA A 94 20.52 9.21 9.62
N ASP A 95 21.60 9.97 9.75
CA ASP A 95 21.75 10.94 10.84
C ASP A 95 20.70 12.06 10.76
N CYS A 96 20.40 12.67 11.91
CA CYS A 96 19.39 13.73 11.97
C CYS A 96 19.75 14.98 11.14
N THR A 97 21.03 15.15 10.83
CA THR A 97 21.58 16.24 10.01
C THR A 97 21.57 15.93 8.52
N THR A 98 21.33 14.67 8.12
CA THR A 98 21.31 14.26 6.72
C THR A 98 20.10 14.89 6.01
N PRO A 99 20.29 15.55 4.85
CA PRO A 99 19.19 16.11 4.06
C PRO A 99 18.17 15.04 3.64
N THR A 100 16.92 15.47 3.43
CA THR A 100 15.87 14.59 2.91
C THR A 100 16.23 14.04 1.53
N ILE A 101 15.73 12.84 1.23
CA ILE A 101 15.96 12.15 -0.05
C ILE A 101 15.53 13.00 -1.26
N TYR A 102 14.44 13.74 -1.15
CA TYR A 102 13.95 14.61 -2.22
C TYR A 102 14.43 16.04 -2.02
N SER A 103 14.94 16.63 -3.10
CA SER A 103 15.42 18.01 -3.18
C SER A 103 14.33 19.02 -3.56
N ASP A 104 13.26 18.54 -4.18
CA ASP A 104 12.23 19.36 -4.80
C ASP A 104 10.85 18.64 -4.80
N PRO A 105 9.74 19.39 -4.97
CA PRO A 105 8.40 18.80 -5.02
C PRO A 105 8.15 17.90 -6.23
N GLU A 106 8.82 18.14 -7.36
CA GLU A 106 8.57 17.45 -8.62
C GLU A 106 9.10 16.01 -8.59
N SER A 107 10.32 15.81 -8.06
CA SER A 107 10.90 14.49 -7.82
C SER A 107 10.05 13.67 -6.84
N TYR A 108 9.51 14.30 -5.80
CA TYR A 108 8.61 13.65 -4.86
C TYR A 108 7.26 13.26 -5.50
N TRP A 109 6.70 14.15 -6.32
CA TRP A 109 5.52 13.85 -7.12
C TRP A 109 5.76 12.68 -8.10
N LEU A 110 6.90 12.69 -8.79
CA LEU A 110 7.26 11.64 -9.74
C LEU A 110 7.37 10.27 -9.06
N ARG A 111 7.94 10.21 -7.85
CA ARG A 111 7.95 9.01 -7.01
C ARG A 111 6.54 8.49 -6.75
N MET A 112 5.62 9.34 -6.28
CA MET A 112 4.22 8.94 -6.02
C MET A 112 3.51 8.48 -7.29
N LYS A 113 3.72 9.17 -8.42
CA LYS A 113 3.13 8.80 -9.71
C LYS A 113 3.60 7.40 -10.16
N LYS A 114 4.90 7.11 -10.07
CA LYS A 114 5.46 5.79 -10.41
C LYS A 114 4.88 4.69 -9.53
N GLU A 115 4.82 4.95 -8.23
CA GLU A 115 4.23 4.05 -7.23
C GLU A 115 2.76 3.74 -7.51
N TRP A 116 1.93 4.75 -7.79
CA TRP A 116 0.51 4.57 -8.08
C TRP A 116 0.26 3.86 -9.41
N LEU A 117 1.04 4.17 -10.45
CA LEU A 117 0.95 3.46 -11.73
C LEU A 117 1.35 1.99 -11.58
N TRP A 118 2.41 1.71 -10.82
CA TRP A 118 2.81 0.34 -10.53
C TRP A 118 1.73 -0.42 -9.75
N LEU A 119 1.16 0.19 -8.71
CA LEU A 119 0.04 -0.41 -7.98
C LEU A 119 -1.13 -0.70 -8.90
N LEU A 120 -1.55 0.26 -9.73
CA LEU A 120 -2.64 0.07 -10.66
C LEU A 120 -2.37 -1.11 -11.60
N LYS A 121 -1.16 -1.20 -12.19
CA LYS A 121 -0.76 -2.35 -13.03
C LYS A 121 -0.83 -3.67 -12.28
N CYS A 122 -0.33 -3.72 -11.05
CA CYS A 122 -0.37 -4.93 -10.21
C CYS A 122 -1.79 -5.39 -9.88
N TYR A 123 -2.74 -4.46 -9.73
CA TYR A 123 -4.13 -4.82 -9.41
C TYR A 123 -5.01 -4.98 -10.66
N LEU A 124 -4.65 -4.37 -11.78
CA LEU A 124 -5.39 -4.46 -13.05
C LEU A 124 -5.41 -5.89 -13.60
N ILE A 125 -4.37 -6.69 -13.35
CA ILE A 125 -4.32 -8.10 -13.77
C ILE A 125 -5.44 -8.96 -13.15
N TYR A 126 -6.02 -8.55 -12.03
CA TYR A 126 -7.15 -9.25 -11.42
C TYR A 126 -8.50 -8.91 -12.08
N PHE A 127 -8.57 -7.83 -12.87
CA PHE A 127 -9.82 -7.44 -13.51
C PHE A 127 -10.37 -8.50 -14.46
N PRO A 128 -9.59 -9.08 -15.40
CA PRO A 128 -10.07 -10.17 -16.25
C PRO A 128 -10.50 -11.40 -15.46
N LEU A 129 -9.83 -11.70 -14.34
CA LEU A 129 -10.23 -12.80 -13.46
C LEU A 129 -11.62 -12.55 -12.84
N GLY A 130 -11.88 -11.33 -12.39
CA GLY A 130 -13.20 -10.93 -11.90
C GLY A 130 -14.28 -11.05 -12.98
N VAL A 131 -14.01 -10.54 -14.19
CA VAL A 131 -14.92 -10.66 -15.35
C VAL A 131 -15.17 -12.13 -15.71
N ALA A 132 -14.15 -12.98 -15.68
CA ALA A 132 -14.29 -14.41 -15.95
C ALA A 132 -15.19 -15.11 -14.90
N CYS A 133 -15.01 -14.80 -13.61
CA CYS A 133 -15.89 -15.33 -12.54
C CYS A 133 -17.35 -14.88 -12.72
N LEU A 134 -17.58 -13.62 -13.08
CA LEU A 134 -18.93 -13.09 -13.34
C LEU A 134 -19.54 -13.67 -14.63
N GLY A 135 -18.73 -13.87 -15.68
CA GLY A 135 -19.16 -14.56 -16.89
C GLY A 135 -19.56 -16.02 -16.62
N LEU A 136 -18.75 -16.73 -15.83
CA LEU A 136 -19.06 -18.09 -15.40
C LEU A 136 -20.36 -18.14 -14.58
N LEU A 137 -20.56 -17.17 -13.67
CA LEU A 137 -21.81 -17.03 -12.92
C LEU A 137 -23.03 -16.95 -13.84
N ILE A 138 -22.97 -16.20 -14.95
CA ILE A 138 -24.06 -16.13 -15.93
C ILE A 138 -24.32 -17.50 -16.56
N LEU A 139 -23.26 -18.24 -16.93
CA LEU A 139 -23.40 -19.59 -17.50
C LEU A 139 -24.03 -20.58 -16.51
N THR A 140 -23.76 -20.44 -15.20
CA THR A 140 -24.39 -21.29 -14.18
C THR A 140 -25.90 -21.10 -14.06
N LYS A 141 -26.47 -19.98 -14.54
CA LYS A 141 -27.92 -19.75 -14.53
C LYS A 141 -28.65 -20.56 -15.61
N ALA A 142 -27.97 -20.87 -16.71
CA ALA A 142 -28.53 -21.61 -17.85
C ALA A 142 -28.25 -23.13 -17.82
N THR A 143 -27.37 -23.59 -16.93
CA THR A 143 -26.94 -25.00 -16.89
C THR A 143 -27.91 -25.89 -16.13
N LYS A 144 -28.06 -27.14 -16.59
CA LYS A 144 -28.77 -28.22 -15.87
C LYS A 144 -27.85 -29.03 -14.96
N ASN A 145 -26.54 -28.78 -14.98
CA ASN A 145 -25.58 -29.51 -14.15
C ASN A 145 -25.77 -29.14 -12.65
N PRO A 146 -26.07 -30.11 -11.77
CA PRO A 146 -26.41 -29.83 -10.37
C PRO A 146 -25.24 -29.25 -9.55
N LEU A 147 -23.99 -29.56 -9.93
CA LEU A 147 -22.81 -29.01 -9.25
C LEU A 147 -22.63 -27.52 -9.56
N LEU A 148 -22.78 -27.13 -10.84
CA LEU A 148 -22.64 -25.73 -11.25
C LEU A 148 -23.87 -24.89 -10.88
N ALA A 149 -25.06 -25.49 -10.86
CA ALA A 149 -26.29 -24.83 -10.44
C ALA A 149 -26.39 -24.64 -8.91
N ASN A 150 -25.44 -25.18 -8.14
CA ASN A 150 -25.44 -25.08 -6.68
C ASN A 150 -25.35 -23.62 -6.20
N VAL A 151 -26.21 -23.25 -5.26
CA VAL A 151 -26.28 -21.89 -4.69
C VAL A 151 -24.94 -21.47 -4.07
N ALA A 152 -24.24 -22.37 -3.37
CA ALA A 152 -22.95 -22.06 -2.78
C ALA A 152 -21.89 -21.72 -3.84
N VAL A 153 -21.89 -22.42 -4.98
CA VAL A 153 -20.99 -22.11 -6.11
C VAL A 153 -21.28 -20.72 -6.67
N ARG A 154 -22.56 -20.38 -6.84
CA ARG A 154 -22.97 -19.04 -7.32
C ARG A 154 -22.53 -17.94 -6.35
N VAL A 155 -22.75 -18.11 -5.04
CA VAL A 155 -22.31 -17.15 -4.02
C VAL A 155 -20.80 -16.94 -4.04
N ILE A 156 -20.02 -18.03 -4.17
CA ILE A 156 -18.56 -17.97 -4.28
C ILE A 156 -18.15 -17.19 -5.54
N LEU A 157 -18.73 -17.51 -6.70
CA LEU A 157 -18.44 -16.83 -7.95
C LEU A 157 -18.81 -15.34 -7.91
N THR A 158 -19.94 -15.00 -7.30
CA THR A 158 -20.35 -13.62 -7.07
C THR A 158 -19.34 -12.88 -6.19
N PHE A 159 -18.98 -13.44 -5.04
CA PHE A 159 -18.05 -12.82 -4.11
C PHE A 159 -16.67 -12.58 -4.76
N PHE A 160 -16.06 -13.62 -5.33
CA PHE A 160 -14.74 -13.48 -5.96
C PHE A 160 -14.78 -12.64 -7.24
N GLY A 161 -15.85 -12.75 -8.04
CA GLY A 161 -16.05 -11.94 -9.23
C GLY A 161 -16.09 -10.45 -8.91
N MET A 162 -16.91 -10.06 -7.92
CA MET A 162 -16.99 -8.67 -7.45
C MET A 162 -15.68 -8.24 -6.78
N PHE A 163 -15.10 -9.08 -5.93
CA PHE A 163 -13.84 -8.76 -5.24
C PHE A 163 -12.72 -8.44 -6.22
N PHE A 164 -12.44 -9.34 -7.18
CA PHE A 164 -11.36 -9.14 -8.15
C PHE A 164 -11.64 -7.99 -9.12
N ALA A 165 -12.89 -7.78 -9.54
CA ALA A 165 -13.26 -6.64 -10.38
C ALA A 165 -13.11 -5.30 -9.64
N ALA A 166 -13.37 -5.26 -8.34
CA ALA A 166 -13.29 -4.05 -7.53
C ALA A 166 -11.86 -3.65 -7.13
N LEU A 167 -10.89 -4.57 -7.10
CA LEU A 167 -9.50 -4.28 -6.70
C LEU A 167 -8.86 -3.09 -7.43
N PRO A 168 -8.80 -3.05 -8.78
CA PRO A 168 -8.20 -1.92 -9.49
C PRO A 168 -9.00 -0.62 -9.29
N LEU A 169 -10.33 -0.70 -9.17
CA LEU A 169 -11.17 0.46 -8.85
C LEU A 169 -10.82 1.04 -7.47
N GLY A 170 -10.56 0.16 -6.48
CA GLY A 170 -10.11 0.57 -5.16
C GLY A 170 -8.78 1.34 -5.18
N VAL A 171 -7.84 0.95 -6.06
CA VAL A 171 -6.59 1.71 -6.26
C VAL A 171 -6.88 3.09 -6.83
N VAL A 172 -7.71 3.19 -7.88
CA VAL A 172 -8.09 4.48 -8.50
C VAL A 172 -8.76 5.39 -7.48
N VAL A 173 -9.75 4.89 -6.73
CA VAL A 173 -10.44 5.65 -5.68
C VAL A 173 -9.45 6.11 -4.60
N SER A 174 -8.50 5.27 -4.19
CA SER A 174 -7.47 5.63 -3.20
C SER A 174 -6.53 6.73 -3.71
N VAL A 175 -6.15 6.69 -4.99
CA VAL A 175 -5.35 7.75 -5.63
C VAL A 175 -6.13 9.06 -5.70
N LEU A 176 -7.37 9.03 -6.19
CA LEU A 176 -8.22 10.23 -6.24
C LEU A 176 -8.45 10.81 -4.84
N PHE A 177 -8.74 9.96 -3.86
CA PHE A 177 -8.85 10.36 -2.46
C PHE A 177 -7.56 11.05 -1.98
N SER A 178 -6.38 10.48 -2.27
CA SER A 178 -5.11 11.10 -1.91
C SER A 178 -4.91 12.45 -2.61
N LEU A 179 -5.30 12.59 -3.87
CA LEU A 179 -5.18 13.85 -4.60
C LEU A 179 -6.09 14.95 -4.05
N VAL A 180 -7.28 14.58 -3.56
CA VAL A 180 -8.25 15.53 -3.00
C VAL A 180 -7.92 15.88 -1.55
N ILE A 181 -7.71 14.89 -0.69
CA ILE A 181 -7.53 15.07 0.75
C ILE A 181 -6.13 15.56 1.10
N TYR A 182 -5.13 15.14 0.31
CA TYR A 182 -3.72 15.43 0.51
C TYR A 182 -3.14 16.25 -0.66
N LYS A 183 -3.92 17.19 -1.19
CA LYS A 183 -3.56 18.01 -2.36
C LYS A 183 -2.24 18.77 -2.23
N ASP A 184 -1.88 19.18 -1.02
CA ASP A 184 -0.68 19.96 -0.71
C ASP A 184 0.50 19.09 -0.25
N ARG A 185 0.37 17.75 -0.32
CA ARG A 185 1.40 16.79 0.11
C ARG A 185 2.77 17.05 -0.48
N ILE A 186 2.84 17.44 -1.77
CA ILE A 186 4.10 17.69 -2.47
C ILE A 186 4.91 18.83 -1.84
N ASN A 187 4.26 19.79 -1.17
CA ASN A 187 4.91 20.93 -0.54
C ASN A 187 5.68 20.55 0.74
N TYR A 188 5.51 19.31 1.22
CA TYR A 188 6.16 18.79 2.43
C TYR A 188 7.27 17.78 2.10
N TYR A 189 7.78 17.75 0.86
CA TYR A 189 8.83 16.82 0.43
C TYR A 189 10.06 16.86 1.37
N ASN A 190 10.41 18.03 1.91
CA ASN A 190 11.51 18.25 2.85
C ASN A 190 11.10 18.21 4.33
N GLN A 191 9.80 18.08 4.63
CA GLN A 191 9.25 18.03 5.99
C GLN A 191 8.27 16.84 6.15
N PRO A 192 8.70 15.59 5.85
CA PRO A 192 7.81 14.43 5.86
C PRO A 192 7.18 14.17 7.23
N GLU A 193 7.92 14.41 8.33
CA GLU A 193 7.39 14.27 9.68
C GLU A 193 6.21 15.21 9.96
N ARG A 194 6.31 16.47 9.54
CA ARG A 194 5.21 17.44 9.67
C ARG A 194 3.97 16.97 8.91
N PHE A 195 4.17 16.41 7.72
CA PHE A 195 3.06 15.87 6.93
C PHE A 195 2.46 14.59 7.54
N ALA A 196 3.29 13.73 8.14
CA ALA A 196 2.85 12.52 8.84
C ALA A 196 1.82 12.83 9.93
N HIS A 197 1.90 13.97 10.61
CA HIS A 197 0.90 14.37 11.61
C HIS A 197 -0.46 14.74 11.01
N ARG A 198 -0.51 15.16 9.74
CA ARG A 198 -1.75 15.50 9.03
C ARG A 198 -2.48 14.26 8.51
N GLN A 199 -1.75 13.18 8.26
CA GLN A 199 -2.33 11.91 7.81
C GLN A 199 -3.18 11.26 8.92
N LYS A 200 -4.45 10.97 8.63
CA LYS A 200 -5.40 10.34 9.57
C LYS A 200 -5.85 8.97 9.06
N VAL A 201 -4.94 8.00 9.09
CA VAL A 201 -5.13 6.65 8.51
C VAL A 201 -6.48 6.01 8.89
N LEU A 202 -6.87 6.02 10.17
CA LEU A 202 -8.14 5.43 10.60
C LEU A 202 -9.36 6.14 9.99
N ARG A 203 -9.38 7.48 10.01
CA ARG A 203 -10.45 8.28 9.38
C ARG A 203 -10.55 7.96 7.90
N ASP A 204 -9.41 7.92 7.22
CA ASP A 204 -9.35 7.71 5.78
C ASP A 204 -9.81 6.29 5.41
N SER A 205 -9.41 5.28 6.18
CA SER A 205 -9.91 3.92 6.03
C SER A 205 -11.42 3.81 6.23
N LEU A 206 -11.98 4.49 7.23
CA LEU A 206 -13.43 4.53 7.44
C LEU A 206 -14.16 5.23 6.29
N PHE A 207 -13.62 6.33 5.78
CA PHE A 207 -14.23 7.07 4.67
C PHE A 207 -14.21 6.25 3.38
N LEU A 208 -13.07 5.67 3.02
CA LEU A 208 -12.95 4.78 1.85
C LEU A 208 -13.83 3.53 1.99
N GLY A 209 -13.90 2.95 3.18
CA GLY A 209 -14.80 1.84 3.49
C GLY A 209 -16.27 2.22 3.32
N GLY A 210 -16.65 3.42 3.75
CA GLY A 210 -17.99 3.99 3.54
C GLY A 210 -18.34 4.11 2.06
N ILE A 211 -17.43 4.64 1.23
CA ILE A 211 -17.63 4.70 -0.24
C ILE A 211 -17.88 3.31 -0.81
N GLY A 212 -17.06 2.32 -0.43
CA GLY A 212 -17.22 0.93 -0.87
C GLY A 212 -18.57 0.35 -0.47
N PHE A 213 -19.02 0.62 0.76
CA PHE A 213 -20.32 0.17 1.27
C PHE A 213 -21.49 0.77 0.48
N PHE A 214 -21.49 2.09 0.25
CA PHE A 214 -22.54 2.76 -0.54
C PHE A 214 -22.58 2.25 -1.99
N LEU A 215 -21.42 2.06 -2.63
CA LEU A 215 -21.35 1.47 -3.96
C LEU A 215 -21.90 0.04 -3.97
N GLY A 216 -21.61 -0.75 -2.94
CA GLY A 216 -22.18 -2.09 -2.77
C GLY A 216 -23.70 -2.09 -2.68
N ILE A 217 -24.29 -1.16 -1.91
CA ILE A 217 -25.75 -1.00 -1.82
C ILE A 217 -26.33 -0.65 -3.20
N ILE A 218 -25.76 0.33 -3.90
CA ILE A 218 -26.25 0.76 -5.21
C ILE A 218 -26.21 -0.40 -6.21
N ILE A 219 -25.11 -1.15 -6.26
CA ILE A 219 -24.98 -2.33 -7.13
C ILE A 219 -26.03 -3.39 -6.77
N SER A 220 -26.26 -3.63 -5.47
CA SER A 220 -27.28 -4.57 -5.00
C SER A 220 -28.70 -4.15 -5.40
N LEU A 221 -29.02 -2.86 -5.33
CA LEU A 221 -30.33 -2.33 -5.73
C LEU A 221 -30.53 -2.43 -7.25
N ILE A 222 -29.53 -2.06 -8.04
CA ILE A 222 -29.57 -2.14 -9.52
C ILE A 222 -29.71 -3.59 -9.99
N SER A 223 -29.06 -4.53 -9.30
CA SER A 223 -29.10 -5.95 -9.65
C SER A 223 -30.40 -6.66 -9.22
N GLY A 224 -31.33 -5.93 -8.60
CA GLY A 224 -32.71 -6.34 -8.34
C GLY A 224 -32.84 -7.73 -7.72
N TYR A 225 -32.38 -7.94 -6.48
CA TYR A 225 -32.50 -9.20 -5.71
C TYR A 225 -32.10 -10.51 -6.44
N SER A 226 -31.55 -10.46 -7.65
CA SER A 226 -31.40 -11.61 -8.57
C SER A 226 -30.06 -12.34 -8.40
N PHE A 227 -29.48 -12.24 -7.20
CA PHE A 227 -28.25 -12.94 -6.81
C PHE A 227 -28.50 -14.25 -6.06
N PHE A 228 -29.76 -14.61 -5.80
CA PHE A 228 -30.17 -15.90 -5.27
C PHE A 228 -31.11 -16.60 -6.24
#